data_AF-A0A3D0V145-F1
#
_entry.id   AF-A0A3D0V145-F1
#
_cell.length_a   1.000
_cell.length_b   1.000
_cell.length_c   1.000
_cell.angle_alpha   90.00
_cell.angle_beta   90.00
_cell.angle_gamma   90.00
#
_symmetry.space_group_name_H-M   'P 1'
#
loop_
_entity.id
_entity.type
_entity.pdbx_description
1 polymer ?
#
loop_
_entity_poly.entity_id
_entity_poly.type
_entity_poly.pdbx_seq_one_letter_code
_entity_poly.pdbx_strand_id
1 'polypeptide(L)'
;MKIKQQHVIESVCNALQYISYYHAPDFIQAMANAYEKETHQSAKNAIAQILINSKMAALGQRPMCQDTGIVNVFVEVGMDVTWEAELSLEDMINEGVRQAYTNPDNPLRASIVKDPLFSRVNTKDNTPAVIHMKVVRGNTLNFIVAAKGCGSENKAKFSVLQPDDNVTDWVLRTIPTMGAGWCPPGLIGIGVGGTAEKAMLLAKQSLMDPVDITEISEKSNPTNIEKLRLDLFSKINDLGIGAQGLGGLTTVLDVKIKDYPTHAASQPIAMIPNCA
;
A
#
# COMPACT_ATOMS: atom_id res chain seq x y z
N MET A 1 31.49 3.73 1.62
CA MET A 1 30.85 4.76 0.79
C MET A 1 30.07 5.67 1.72
N LYS A 2 30.21 7.00 1.61
CA LYS A 2 29.40 7.93 2.41
C LYS A 2 28.09 8.22 1.69
N ILE A 3 26.96 8.12 2.39
CA ILE A 3 25.67 8.56 1.88
C ILE A 3 25.60 10.07 2.01
N LYS A 4 25.45 10.76 0.88
CA LYS A 4 25.29 12.21 0.84
C LYS A 4 23.82 12.58 1.05
N GLN A 5 23.60 13.70 1.72
CA GLN A 5 22.26 14.26 1.93
C GLN A 5 21.43 14.34 0.65
N GLN A 6 22.03 14.87 -0.42
CA GLN A 6 21.35 15.05 -1.69
C GLN A 6 20.88 13.74 -2.31
N HIS A 7 21.62 12.63 -2.11
CA HIS A 7 21.19 11.33 -2.64
C HIS A 7 19.86 10.87 -2.04
N VAL A 8 19.63 11.13 -0.74
CA VAL A 8 18.36 10.76 -0.08
C VAL A 8 17.21 11.63 -0.60
N ILE A 9 17.43 12.95 -0.61
CA ILE A 9 16.43 13.94 -1.05
C ILE A 9 15.98 13.64 -2.49
N GLU A 10 16.93 13.48 -3.41
CA GLU A 10 16.66 13.19 -4.82
C GLU A 10 15.98 11.83 -5.00
N SER A 11 16.44 10.79 -4.27
CA SER A 11 15.85 9.45 -4.40
C SER A 11 14.39 9.43 -3.96
N VAL A 12 14.05 10.09 -2.84
CA VAL A 12 12.66 10.19 -2.37
C VAL A 12 11.82 11.03 -3.33
N CYS A 13 12.36 12.16 -3.81
CA CYS A 13 11.67 13.03 -4.76
C CYS A 13 11.33 12.29 -6.05
N ASN A 14 12.33 11.65 -6.65
CA ASN A 14 12.20 10.90 -7.90
C ASN A 14 11.27 9.68 -7.73
N ALA A 15 11.33 8.98 -6.60
CA ALA A 15 10.43 7.86 -6.32
C ALA A 15 8.97 8.32 -6.27
N LEU A 16 8.66 9.40 -5.55
CA LEU A 16 7.31 9.94 -5.45
C LEU A 16 6.77 10.44 -6.79
N GLN A 17 7.63 11.09 -7.59
CA GLN A 17 7.30 11.49 -8.94
C GLN A 17 6.99 10.27 -9.81
N TYR A 18 7.86 9.25 -9.80
CA TYR A 18 7.69 8.03 -10.58
C TYR A 18 6.39 7.27 -10.24
N ILE A 19 6.13 7.01 -8.96
CA ILE A 19 4.94 6.26 -8.53
C ILE A 19 3.63 7.05 -8.69
N SER A 20 3.70 8.36 -8.95
CA SER A 20 2.49 9.16 -9.18
C SER A 20 1.80 8.82 -10.50
N TYR A 21 2.54 8.32 -11.49
CA TYR A 21 2.03 8.05 -12.84
C TYR A 21 2.39 6.69 -13.42
N TYR A 22 3.17 5.86 -12.70
CA TYR A 22 3.40 4.46 -13.07
C TYR A 22 2.82 3.50 -12.03
N HIS A 23 1.96 2.60 -12.49
CA HIS A 23 1.70 1.35 -11.78
C HIS A 23 2.85 0.36 -12.00
N ALA A 24 3.04 -0.53 -11.03
CA ALA A 24 3.97 -1.63 -11.17
C ALA A 24 3.49 -2.65 -12.24
N PRO A 25 4.40 -3.30 -12.98
CA PRO A 25 4.03 -4.21 -14.08
C PRO A 25 3.15 -5.39 -13.64
N ASP A 26 3.40 -5.91 -12.44
CA ASP A 26 2.65 -7.01 -11.81
C ASP A 26 1.19 -6.63 -11.53
N PHE A 27 0.94 -5.41 -11.04
CA PHE A 27 -0.40 -4.87 -10.86
C PHE A 27 -1.14 -4.74 -12.20
N ILE A 28 -0.47 -4.22 -13.23
CA ILE A 28 -1.06 -4.09 -14.57
C ILE A 28 -1.40 -5.45 -15.17
N GLN A 29 -0.52 -6.44 -15.00
CA GLN A 29 -0.79 -7.80 -15.46
C GLN A 29 -1.98 -8.42 -14.72
N ALA A 30 -2.07 -8.23 -13.41
CA ALA A 30 -3.21 -8.72 -12.62
C ALA A 30 -4.52 -8.04 -13.04
N MET A 31 -4.52 -6.73 -13.26
CA MET A 31 -5.68 -5.99 -13.76
C MET A 31 -6.10 -6.40 -15.17
N ALA A 32 -5.15 -6.63 -16.08
CA ALA A 32 -5.43 -7.12 -17.42
C ALA A 32 -6.06 -8.53 -17.37
N ASN A 33 -5.52 -9.42 -16.54
CA ASN A 33 -6.08 -10.76 -16.34
C ASN A 33 -7.51 -10.68 -15.77
N ALA A 34 -7.78 -9.76 -14.84
CA ALA A 34 -9.11 -9.51 -14.30
C ALA A 34 -10.07 -9.00 -15.38
N TYR A 35 -9.64 -8.06 -16.23
CA TYR A 35 -10.42 -7.54 -17.36
C TYR A 35 -10.83 -8.64 -18.35
N GLU A 36 -9.89 -9.52 -18.72
CA GLU A 36 -10.16 -10.60 -19.67
C GLU A 36 -11.17 -11.62 -19.12
N LYS A 37 -11.08 -11.93 -17.82
CA LYS A 37 -11.98 -12.88 -17.15
C LYS A 37 -13.35 -12.28 -16.82
N GLU A 38 -13.44 -10.97 -16.62
CA GLU A 38 -14.68 -10.33 -16.18
C GLU A 38 -15.81 -10.47 -17.20
N THR A 39 -16.97 -10.92 -16.72
CA THR A 39 -18.18 -11.14 -17.52
C THR A 39 -19.24 -10.09 -17.25
N HIS A 40 -19.21 -9.43 -16.08
CA HIS A 40 -20.16 -8.38 -15.74
C HIS A 40 -19.76 -7.05 -16.40
N GLN A 41 -20.59 -6.56 -17.34
CA GLN A 41 -20.22 -5.44 -18.22
C GLN A 41 -19.81 -4.17 -17.47
N SER A 42 -20.53 -3.81 -16.40
CA SER A 42 -20.20 -2.61 -15.61
C SER A 42 -18.85 -2.73 -14.90
N ALA A 43 -18.54 -3.92 -14.39
CA ALA A 43 -17.26 -4.19 -13.73
C ALA A 43 -16.11 -4.22 -14.75
N LYS A 44 -16.33 -4.86 -15.91
CA LYS A 44 -15.38 -4.89 -17.00
C LYS A 44 -15.03 -3.48 -17.50
N ASN A 45 -16.04 -2.63 -17.64
CA ASN A 45 -15.85 -1.22 -18.01
C ASN A 45 -15.05 -0.45 -16.94
N ALA A 46 -15.32 -0.69 -15.65
CA ALA A 46 -14.57 -0.05 -14.57
C ALA A 46 -13.08 -0.46 -14.58
N ILE A 47 -12.78 -1.75 -14.78
CA ILE A 47 -11.39 -2.24 -14.91
C ILE A 47 -10.72 -1.62 -16.14
N ALA A 48 -11.43 -1.54 -17.28
CA ALA A 48 -10.92 -0.90 -18.49
C ALA A 48 -10.57 0.57 -18.27
N GLN A 49 -11.41 1.32 -17.55
CA GLN A 49 -11.15 2.71 -17.21
C GLN A 49 -9.86 2.87 -16.39
N ILE A 50 -9.61 1.97 -15.43
CA ILE A 50 -8.37 2.00 -14.63
C ILE A 50 -7.15 1.72 -15.52
N LEU A 51 -7.22 0.72 -16.40
CA LEU A 51 -6.13 0.40 -17.34
C LEU A 51 -5.84 1.54 -18.32
N ILE A 52 -6.89 2.17 -18.88
CA ILE A 52 -6.77 3.34 -19.76
C ILE A 52 -6.14 4.51 -19.00
N ASN A 53 -6.63 4.79 -17.79
CA ASN A 53 -6.10 5.85 -16.94
C ASN A 53 -4.61 5.61 -16.62
N SER A 54 -4.23 4.38 -16.29
CA SER A 54 -2.83 4.02 -16.05
C SER A 54 -1.95 4.26 -17.27
N LYS A 55 -2.43 3.91 -18.47
CA LYS A 55 -1.71 4.19 -19.73
C LYS A 55 -1.59 5.70 -19.98
N MET A 56 -2.67 6.45 -19.76
CA MET A 56 -2.68 7.90 -19.97
C MET A 56 -1.77 8.63 -18.99
N ALA A 57 -1.76 8.22 -17.72
CA ALA A 57 -0.86 8.75 -16.70
C ALA A 57 0.60 8.53 -17.08
N ALA A 58 0.96 7.30 -17.46
CA ALA A 58 2.31 6.93 -17.89
C ALA A 58 2.81 7.73 -19.11
N LEU A 59 1.95 7.96 -20.11
CA LEU A 59 2.30 8.73 -21.32
C LEU A 59 2.32 10.25 -21.05
N GLY A 60 1.40 10.73 -20.23
CA GLY A 60 1.23 12.15 -19.94
C GLY A 60 2.12 12.65 -18.82
N GLN A 61 2.77 11.76 -18.05
CA GLN A 61 3.52 12.07 -16.83
C GLN A 61 2.70 12.94 -15.87
N ARG A 62 1.45 12.53 -15.65
CA ARG A 62 0.48 13.20 -14.77
C ARG A 62 -0.05 12.22 -13.72
N PRO A 63 -0.32 12.70 -12.49
CA PRO A 63 -0.77 11.83 -11.42
C PRO A 63 -2.04 11.09 -11.82
N MET A 64 -2.03 9.77 -11.64
CA MET A 64 -3.12 8.89 -12.07
C MET A 64 -4.38 9.02 -11.20
N CYS A 65 -4.23 9.55 -9.99
CA CYS A 65 -5.32 9.81 -9.07
C CYS A 65 -5.25 11.26 -8.61
N GLN A 66 -6.42 11.91 -8.46
CA GLN A 66 -6.52 13.23 -7.85
C GLN A 66 -5.97 13.24 -6.42
N ASP A 67 -6.08 12.11 -5.72
CA ASP A 67 -5.47 11.90 -4.41
C ASP A 67 -4.08 11.30 -4.56
N THR A 68 -3.09 12.18 -4.63
CA THR A 68 -1.67 11.79 -4.65
C THR A 68 -1.16 11.30 -3.29
N GLY A 69 -2.05 11.11 -2.32
CA GLY A 69 -1.82 10.31 -1.12
C GLY A 69 -0.98 10.96 -0.02
N ILE A 70 -1.01 10.33 1.17
CA ILE A 70 -0.07 10.57 2.26
C ILE A 70 1.18 9.72 2.03
N VAL A 71 2.35 10.32 2.20
CA VAL A 71 3.62 9.61 2.00
C VAL A 71 3.92 8.75 3.23
N ASN A 72 4.14 7.46 2.98
CA ASN A 72 4.69 6.52 3.95
C ASN A 72 6.07 6.09 3.46
N VAL A 73 7.06 6.09 4.36
CA VAL A 73 8.43 5.67 4.02
C VAL A 73 8.89 4.62 5.01
N PHE A 74 9.30 3.46 4.51
CA PHE A 74 9.99 2.44 5.28
C PHE A 74 11.47 2.50 4.97
N VAL A 75 12.30 2.68 5.98
CA VAL A 75 13.75 2.80 5.81
C VAL A 75 14.47 1.77 6.68
N GLU A 76 15.37 1.03 6.06
CA GLU A 76 16.34 0.19 6.74
C GLU A 76 17.70 0.87 6.69
N VAL A 77 18.24 1.24 7.85
CA VAL A 77 19.53 1.91 7.99
C VAL A 77 20.58 0.88 8.39
N GLY A 78 21.53 0.60 7.50
CA GLY A 78 22.68 -0.23 7.81
C GLY A 78 23.52 0.36 8.95
N MET A 79 23.92 -0.48 9.92
CA MET A 79 24.78 -0.09 11.05
C MET A 79 26.11 0.53 10.62
N ASP A 80 26.62 0.15 9.44
CA ASP A 80 27.89 0.61 8.89
C ASP A 80 27.72 1.77 7.90
N VAL A 81 26.52 2.37 7.82
CA VAL A 81 26.27 3.56 7.01
C VAL A 81 26.96 4.77 7.63
N THR A 82 27.74 5.47 6.81
CA THR A 82 28.37 6.75 7.17
C THR A 82 27.75 7.89 6.38
N TRP A 83 27.51 9.01 7.04
CA TRP A 83 26.77 10.15 6.47
C TRP A 83 27.69 11.31 6.09
N GLU A 84 27.35 11.97 4.99
CA GLU A 84 27.81 13.31 4.60
C GLU A 84 26.55 14.18 4.47
N ALA A 85 26.04 14.61 5.62
CA ALA A 85 24.76 15.30 5.76
C ALA A 85 24.76 16.24 6.97
N GLU A 86 24.01 17.34 6.87
CA GLU A 86 23.72 18.25 7.99
C GLU A 86 22.33 17.98 8.57
N LEU A 87 21.39 17.59 7.70
CA LEU A 87 20.02 17.25 8.06
C LEU A 87 19.91 15.86 8.69
N SER A 88 18.91 15.68 9.56
CA SER A 88 18.51 14.35 10.01
C SER A 88 17.94 13.54 8.83
N LEU A 89 17.94 12.21 8.92
CA LEU A 89 17.34 11.35 7.89
C LEU A 89 15.87 11.67 7.65
N GLU A 90 15.13 11.99 8.72
CA GLU A 90 13.73 12.41 8.64
C GLU A 90 13.56 13.74 7.89
N ASP A 91 14.42 14.72 8.15
CA ASP A 91 14.40 16.01 7.45
C ASP A 91 14.77 15.84 5.96
N MET A 92 15.75 14.99 5.66
CA MET A 92 16.11 14.66 4.26
C MET A 92 14.94 14.01 3.50
N ILE A 93 14.21 13.09 4.14
CA ILE A 93 13.03 12.46 3.55
C ILE A 93 11.93 13.50 3.31
N ASN A 94 11.63 14.31 4.33
CA ASN A 94 10.58 15.35 4.21
C ASN A 94 10.93 16.43 3.18
N GLU A 95 12.21 16.75 3.01
CA GLU A 95 12.65 17.65 1.94
C GLU A 95 12.45 17.01 0.56
N GLY A 96 12.75 15.72 0.40
CA GLY A 96 12.42 14.98 -0.82
C GLY A 96 10.92 14.94 -1.11
N VAL A 97 10.09 14.77 -0.07
CA VAL A 97 8.62 14.86 -0.20
C VAL A 97 8.19 16.25 -0.64
N ARG A 98 8.66 17.29 0.02
CA ARG A 98 8.36 18.69 -0.33
C ARG A 98 8.69 18.95 -1.80
N GLN A 99 9.91 18.60 -2.24
CA GLN A 99 10.35 18.80 -3.61
C GLN A 99 9.50 18.01 -4.62
N ALA A 100 9.10 16.78 -4.30
CA ALA A 100 8.20 16.02 -5.16
C ALA A 100 6.85 16.72 -5.33
N TYR A 101 6.22 17.16 -4.23
CA TYR A 101 4.86 17.70 -4.29
C TYR A 101 4.82 19.13 -4.86
N THR A 102 5.89 19.90 -4.70
CA THR A 102 6.02 21.26 -5.26
C THR A 102 6.76 21.29 -6.61
N ASN A 103 6.98 20.15 -7.25
CA ASN A 103 7.66 20.08 -8.54
C ASN A 103 6.84 20.87 -9.60
N PRO A 104 7.44 21.88 -10.28
CA PRO A 104 6.73 22.70 -11.25
C PRO A 104 6.32 21.95 -12.53
N ASP A 105 7.07 20.89 -12.90
CA ASP A 105 6.82 20.12 -14.12
C ASP A 105 5.66 19.12 -13.93
N ASN A 106 5.54 18.56 -12.72
CA ASN A 106 4.47 17.65 -12.34
C ASN A 106 4.01 17.89 -10.89
N PRO A 107 3.20 18.94 -10.64
CA PRO A 107 2.73 19.26 -9.31
C PRO A 107 1.76 18.19 -8.80
N LEU A 108 1.98 17.74 -7.56
CA LEU A 108 1.12 16.78 -6.88
C LEU A 108 0.20 17.50 -5.89
N ARG A 109 -0.88 16.84 -5.44
CA ARG A 109 -1.85 17.45 -4.54
C ARG A 109 -1.41 17.32 -3.07
N ALA A 110 -1.03 18.44 -2.46
CA ALA A 110 -0.82 18.52 -1.02
C ALA A 110 -2.14 18.33 -0.24
N SER A 111 -2.21 17.24 0.53
CA SER A 111 -3.42 16.78 1.22
C SER A 111 -3.25 16.70 2.75
N ILE A 112 -2.06 17.01 3.27
CA ILE A 112 -1.77 17.01 4.72
C ILE A 112 -2.21 18.32 5.38
N VAL A 113 -2.71 18.20 6.61
CA VAL A 113 -3.09 19.33 7.48
C VAL A 113 -2.20 19.35 8.72
N LYS A 114 -1.73 20.53 9.12
CA LYS A 114 -0.80 20.71 10.23
C LYS A 114 -1.42 20.44 11.60
N ASP A 115 -2.71 20.75 11.72
CA ASP A 115 -3.44 20.74 12.99
C ASP A 115 -4.74 19.94 12.80
N PRO A 116 -4.68 18.61 12.97
CA PRO A 116 -5.80 17.73 12.65
C PRO A 116 -7.01 17.92 13.59
N LEU A 117 -6.78 18.43 14.81
CA LEU A 117 -7.81 18.57 15.84
C LEU A 117 -8.53 19.92 15.80
N PHE A 118 -7.86 21.00 15.36
CA PHE A 118 -8.44 22.34 15.38
C PHE A 118 -8.47 22.97 13.99
N SER A 119 -7.44 23.72 13.62
CA SER A 119 -7.47 24.63 12.47
C SER A 119 -7.43 23.93 11.11
N ARG A 120 -6.92 22.69 11.05
CA ARG A 120 -6.81 21.87 9.84
C ARG A 120 -6.20 22.60 8.64
N VAL A 121 -5.29 23.54 8.90
CA VAL A 121 -4.59 24.30 7.85
C VAL A 121 -3.72 23.36 7.04
N ASN A 122 -3.87 23.40 5.72
CA ASN A 122 -3.10 22.57 4.78
C ASN A 122 -1.63 22.98 4.77
N THR A 123 -0.71 22.01 4.72
CA THR A 123 0.75 22.25 4.75
C THR A 123 1.33 22.74 3.43
N LYS A 124 0.57 22.63 2.34
CA LYS A 124 0.91 23.08 0.97
C LYS A 124 2.06 22.34 0.28
N ASP A 125 2.69 21.40 0.98
CA ASP A 125 3.86 20.64 0.53
C ASP A 125 3.71 19.12 0.78
N ASN A 126 2.57 18.69 1.33
CA ASN A 126 2.26 17.30 1.72
C ASN A 126 3.16 16.70 2.80
N THR A 127 3.96 17.51 3.50
CA THR A 127 4.74 17.11 4.67
C THR A 127 3.92 17.26 5.95
N PRO A 128 4.27 16.54 7.05
CA PRO A 128 5.30 15.51 7.12
C PRO A 128 4.85 14.15 6.53
N ALA A 129 5.82 13.37 6.08
CA ALA A 129 5.63 11.96 5.76
C ALA A 129 5.52 11.09 7.03
N VAL A 130 4.85 9.95 6.94
CA VAL A 130 4.84 8.92 8.00
C VAL A 130 6.05 8.00 7.78
N ILE A 131 7.04 8.09 8.67
CA ILE A 131 8.33 7.45 8.47
C ILE A 131 8.54 6.32 9.50
N HIS A 132 8.84 5.13 8.99
CA HIS A 132 9.16 3.95 9.77
C HIS A 132 10.62 3.56 9.53
N MET A 133 11.48 3.80 10.53
CA MET A 133 12.91 3.50 10.46
C MET A 133 13.25 2.29 11.31
N LYS A 134 14.11 1.41 10.79
CA LYS A 134 14.79 0.38 11.60
C LYS A 134 16.27 0.30 11.24
N VAL A 135 17.09 -0.02 12.24
CA VAL A 135 18.52 -0.27 12.04
C VAL A 135 18.73 -1.74 11.72
N VAL A 136 19.53 -2.04 10.70
CA VAL A 136 19.86 -3.39 10.22
C VAL A 136 21.37 -3.55 10.08
N ARG A 137 21.88 -4.78 10.03
CA ARG A 137 23.31 -5.01 9.76
C ARG A 137 23.67 -4.59 8.32
N GLY A 138 24.95 -4.28 8.11
CA GLY A 138 25.50 -3.94 6.80
C GLY A 138 25.64 -2.44 6.57
N ASN A 139 26.00 -2.08 5.34
CA ASN A 139 26.41 -0.73 4.95
C ASN A 139 25.49 -0.07 3.91
N THR A 140 24.27 -0.62 3.74
CA THR A 140 23.28 -0.13 2.78
C THR A 140 22.18 0.67 3.47
N LEU A 141 21.53 1.51 2.69
CA LEU A 141 20.35 2.26 3.09
C LEU A 141 19.23 1.88 2.12
N ASN A 142 18.22 1.16 2.62
CA ASN A 142 17.12 0.66 1.79
C ASN A 142 15.86 1.47 2.06
N PHE A 143 15.18 1.91 1.01
CA PHE A 143 13.93 2.64 1.09
C PHE A 143 12.80 1.89 0.38
N ILE A 144 11.63 1.92 0.98
CA ILE A 144 10.35 1.72 0.29
C ILE A 144 9.53 2.98 0.49
N VAL A 145 9.14 3.61 -0.61
CA VAL A 145 8.34 4.84 -0.62
C VAL A 145 6.97 4.51 -1.18
N ALA A 146 5.92 4.89 -0.46
CA ALA A 146 4.54 4.68 -0.86
C ALA A 146 3.72 5.96 -0.73
N ALA A 147 3.01 6.32 -1.79
CA ALA A 147 2.00 7.37 -1.77
C ALA A 147 0.62 6.74 -1.58
N LYS A 148 0.06 6.83 -0.37
CA LYS A 148 -1.14 6.08 0.01
C LYS A 148 -2.38 6.97 -0.06
N GLY A 149 -3.30 6.65 -0.96
CA GLY A 149 -4.59 7.35 -1.05
C GLY A 149 -5.41 7.21 0.23
N CYS A 150 -5.99 8.32 0.70
CA CYS A 150 -6.69 8.40 1.97
C CYS A 150 -8.00 7.58 1.96
N GLY A 151 -8.62 7.40 0.79
CA GLY A 151 -9.80 6.56 0.62
C GLY A 151 -9.56 5.10 1.04
N SER A 152 -8.38 4.54 0.72
CA SER A 152 -8.00 3.20 1.15
C SER A 152 -7.39 3.19 2.56
N GLU A 153 -6.65 4.22 2.95
CA GLU A 153 -6.11 4.38 4.31
C GLU A 153 -7.22 4.32 5.37
N ASN A 154 -8.30 5.08 5.18
CA ASN A 154 -9.40 5.18 6.13
C ASN A 154 -10.26 3.90 6.22
N LYS A 155 -9.99 2.90 5.39
CA LYS A 155 -10.63 1.59 5.44
C LYS A 155 -9.80 0.56 6.19
N ALA A 156 -8.70 0.96 6.82
CA ALA A 156 -7.97 0.13 7.76
C ALA A 156 -8.92 -0.38 8.87
N LYS A 157 -8.78 -1.67 9.21
CA LYS A 157 -9.56 -2.36 10.23
C LYS A 157 -8.60 -3.03 11.19
N PHE A 158 -8.97 -3.03 12.46
CA PHE A 158 -8.22 -3.66 13.53
C PHE A 158 -9.16 -4.41 14.45
N SER A 159 -8.69 -5.54 14.98
CA SER A 159 -9.36 -6.28 16.04
C SER A 159 -8.33 -7.05 16.86
N VAL A 160 -8.71 -7.48 18.06
CA VAL A 160 -7.98 -8.49 18.81
C VAL A 160 -8.87 -9.72 18.86
N LEU A 161 -8.51 -10.74 18.10
CA LEU A 161 -9.22 -12.00 18.06
C LEU A 161 -8.88 -12.83 19.30
N GLN A 162 -9.81 -13.72 19.67
CA GLN A 162 -9.48 -14.83 20.56
C GLN A 162 -8.54 -15.82 19.84
N PRO A 163 -7.64 -16.53 20.55
CA PRO A 163 -6.70 -17.45 19.91
C PRO A 163 -7.33 -18.57 19.06
N ASP A 164 -8.59 -18.91 19.32
CA ASP A 164 -9.38 -19.91 18.62
C ASP A 164 -10.32 -19.33 17.54
N ASP A 165 -10.40 -18.00 17.42
CA ASP A 165 -11.20 -17.35 16.37
C ASP A 165 -10.61 -17.65 14.98
N ASN A 166 -11.51 -17.85 14.02
CA ASN A 166 -11.14 -18.03 12.63
C ASN A 166 -10.86 -16.68 11.94
N VAL A 167 -9.60 -16.48 11.52
CA VAL A 167 -9.15 -15.30 10.77
C VAL A 167 -9.96 -15.10 9.49
N THR A 168 -10.24 -16.18 8.75
CA THR A 168 -11.01 -16.11 7.49
C THR A 168 -12.42 -15.58 7.74
N ASP A 169 -13.07 -16.02 8.80
CA ASP A 169 -14.42 -15.53 9.14
C ASP A 169 -14.41 -14.06 9.51
N TRP A 170 -13.36 -13.59 10.20
CA TRP A 170 -13.18 -12.16 10.47
C TRP A 170 -12.94 -11.35 9.20
N VAL A 171 -12.13 -11.84 8.26
CA VAL A 171 -11.89 -11.15 6.99
C VAL A 171 -13.18 -11.04 6.18
N LEU A 172 -13.90 -12.16 5.98
CA LEU A 172 -15.10 -12.19 5.13
C LEU A 172 -16.27 -11.38 5.70
N ARG A 173 -16.43 -11.31 7.03
CA ARG A 173 -17.44 -10.42 7.63
C ARG A 173 -17.04 -8.94 7.55
N THR A 174 -15.75 -8.65 7.49
CA THR A 174 -15.23 -7.27 7.56
C THR A 174 -15.16 -6.61 6.18
N ILE A 175 -14.75 -7.33 5.13
CA ILE A 175 -14.59 -6.80 3.77
C ILE A 175 -15.85 -6.04 3.28
N PRO A 176 -17.09 -6.59 3.40
CA PRO A 176 -18.29 -5.87 2.97
C PRO A 176 -18.51 -4.53 3.68
N THR A 177 -18.07 -4.40 4.94
CA THR A 177 -18.22 -3.16 5.72
C THR A 177 -17.36 -2.01 5.22
N MET A 178 -16.36 -2.30 4.39
CA MET A 178 -15.49 -1.28 3.81
C MET A 178 -16.19 -0.53 2.67
N GLY A 179 -17.18 -1.17 2.03
CA GLY A 179 -17.86 -0.68 0.83
C GLY A 179 -16.87 -0.46 -0.33
N ALA A 180 -17.31 0.28 -1.34
CA ALA A 180 -16.49 0.61 -2.52
C ALA A 180 -15.50 1.77 -2.30
N GLY A 181 -15.50 2.42 -1.13
CA GLY A 181 -14.75 3.66 -0.89
C GLY A 181 -13.23 3.55 -0.90
N TRP A 182 -12.67 2.35 -1.08
CA TRP A 182 -11.24 2.12 -1.30
C TRP A 182 -10.91 1.78 -2.77
N CYS A 183 -11.87 1.93 -3.69
CA CYS A 183 -11.70 1.77 -5.13
C CYS A 183 -11.19 0.37 -5.57
N PRO A 184 -11.90 -0.74 -5.29
CA PRO A 184 -11.55 -2.05 -5.85
C PRO A 184 -11.64 -2.05 -7.39
N PRO A 185 -10.91 -2.92 -8.11
CA PRO A 185 -10.08 -4.00 -7.59
C PRO A 185 -8.72 -3.50 -7.11
N GLY A 186 -8.27 -4.01 -5.96
CA GLY A 186 -6.94 -3.69 -5.43
C GLY A 186 -6.39 -4.83 -4.59
N LEU A 187 -5.51 -4.53 -3.63
CA LEU A 187 -4.92 -5.56 -2.77
C LEU A 187 -5.51 -5.49 -1.36
N ILE A 188 -5.50 -6.61 -0.64
CA ILE A 188 -5.76 -6.63 0.81
C ILE A 188 -4.49 -7.02 1.54
N GLY A 189 -4.00 -6.17 2.44
CA GLY A 189 -2.88 -6.46 3.32
C GLY A 189 -3.38 -6.81 4.71
N ILE A 190 -2.89 -7.91 5.26
CA ILE A 190 -3.27 -8.43 6.57
C ILE A 190 -2.01 -8.57 7.43
N GLY A 191 -2.08 -8.04 8.64
CA GLY A 191 -1.04 -8.15 9.65
C GLY A 191 -1.57 -8.90 10.85
N VAL A 192 -0.87 -9.94 11.31
CA VAL A 192 -1.31 -10.76 12.45
C VAL A 192 -0.20 -10.85 13.50
N GLY A 193 -0.58 -10.71 14.78
CA GLY A 193 0.31 -10.88 15.91
C GLY A 193 1.09 -9.63 16.31
N GLY A 194 2.10 -9.81 17.16
CA GLY A 194 2.71 -8.72 17.92
C GLY A 194 1.69 -8.06 18.85
N THR A 195 1.65 -6.73 18.81
CA THR A 195 0.73 -5.82 19.49
C THR A 195 -0.16 -5.09 18.47
N ALA A 196 -1.09 -4.23 18.92
CA ALA A 196 -2.02 -3.54 18.03
C ALA A 196 -1.31 -2.71 16.94
N GLU A 197 -0.32 -1.92 17.34
CA GLU A 197 0.51 -1.10 16.45
C GLU A 197 1.35 -1.96 15.51
N LYS A 198 1.85 -3.11 15.97
CA LYS A 198 2.65 -4.02 15.15
C LYS A 198 1.80 -4.69 14.07
N ALA A 199 0.59 -5.15 14.40
CA ALA A 199 -0.32 -5.72 13.42
C ALA A 199 -0.67 -4.73 12.31
N MET A 200 -1.00 -3.48 12.66
CA MET A 200 -1.28 -2.41 11.68
C MET A 200 -0.07 -2.12 10.79
N LEU A 201 1.13 -2.07 11.38
CA LEU A 201 2.37 -1.88 10.64
C LEU A 201 2.63 -3.04 9.66
N LEU A 202 2.42 -4.29 10.08
CA LEU A 202 2.60 -5.47 9.23
C LEU A 202 1.61 -5.50 8.08
N ALA A 203 0.33 -5.17 8.32
CA ALA A 203 -0.68 -5.05 7.28
C ALA A 203 -0.31 -3.98 6.25
N LYS A 204 0.30 -2.88 6.68
CA LYS A 204 0.82 -1.85 5.77
C LYS A 204 2.02 -2.36 4.97
N GLN A 205 2.98 -2.97 5.65
CA GLN A 205 4.21 -3.49 5.05
C GLN A 205 3.96 -4.64 4.08
N SER A 206 2.92 -5.45 4.28
CA SER A 206 2.59 -6.56 3.40
C SER A 206 2.15 -6.07 2.02
N LEU A 207 1.54 -4.88 1.94
CA LEU A 207 1.11 -4.26 0.68
C LEU A 207 2.26 -3.79 -0.21
N MET A 208 3.50 -3.77 0.31
CA MET A 208 4.68 -3.36 -0.45
C MET A 208 5.30 -4.52 -1.25
N ASP A 209 4.83 -5.75 -1.03
CA ASP A 209 5.34 -6.93 -1.72
C ASP A 209 4.70 -7.05 -3.12
N PRO A 210 5.43 -7.55 -4.14
CA PRO A 210 4.93 -7.68 -5.52
C PRO A 210 3.66 -8.54 -5.60
N VAL A 211 2.74 -8.26 -6.51
CA VAL A 211 1.56 -9.10 -6.81
C VAL A 211 2.01 -10.45 -7.37
N ASP A 212 1.79 -11.53 -6.61
CA ASP A 212 2.39 -12.85 -6.84
C ASP A 212 1.39 -14.01 -6.61
N ILE A 213 0.09 -13.71 -6.44
CA ILE A 213 -0.92 -14.74 -6.13
C ILE A 213 -1.02 -15.85 -7.21
N THR A 214 -0.80 -15.49 -8.48
CA THR A 214 -0.82 -16.47 -9.59
C THR A 214 0.34 -17.45 -9.45
N GLU A 215 1.55 -16.93 -9.23
CA GLU A 215 2.77 -17.72 -9.05
C GLU A 215 2.67 -18.64 -7.83
N ILE A 216 2.04 -18.16 -6.76
CA ILE A 216 1.76 -18.96 -5.55
C ILE A 216 0.79 -20.11 -5.84
N SER A 217 -0.22 -19.89 -6.69
CA SER A 217 -1.20 -20.93 -7.01
C SER A 217 -0.60 -22.10 -7.81
N GLU A 218 0.52 -21.87 -8.48
CA GLU A 218 1.26 -22.86 -9.26
C GLU A 218 2.37 -23.57 -8.44
N LYS A 219 2.64 -23.14 -7.20
CA LYS A 219 3.64 -23.79 -6.34
C LYS A 219 3.21 -25.21 -5.98
N SER A 220 4.14 -26.15 -6.08
CA SER A 220 3.91 -27.54 -5.68
C SER A 220 3.79 -27.74 -4.15
N ASN A 221 4.44 -26.89 -3.36
CA ASN A 221 4.42 -26.96 -1.91
C ASN A 221 4.31 -25.57 -1.26
N PRO A 222 3.13 -24.93 -1.31
CA PRO A 222 2.92 -23.63 -0.68
C PRO A 222 2.96 -23.74 0.85
N THR A 223 3.51 -22.71 1.49
CA THR A 223 3.48 -22.51 2.94
C THR A 223 2.04 -22.37 3.46
N ASN A 224 1.84 -22.49 4.77
CA ASN A 224 0.51 -22.31 5.37
C ASN A 224 -0.05 -20.91 5.16
N ILE A 225 0.81 -19.88 5.17
CA ILE A 225 0.41 -18.51 4.87
C ILE A 225 -0.03 -18.40 3.41
N GLU A 226 0.72 -18.96 2.46
CA GLU A 226 0.36 -18.96 1.05
C GLU A 226 -0.97 -19.68 0.78
N LYS A 227 -1.22 -20.82 1.44
CA LYS A 227 -2.52 -21.50 1.38
C LYS A 227 -3.65 -20.62 1.89
N LEU A 228 -3.45 -19.91 3.01
CA LEU A 228 -4.43 -18.97 3.55
C LEU A 228 -4.66 -17.77 2.61
N ARG A 229 -3.60 -17.25 1.97
CA ARG A 229 -3.71 -16.19 0.96
C ARG A 229 -4.58 -16.64 -0.22
N LEU A 230 -4.36 -17.84 -0.75
CA LEU A 230 -5.17 -18.41 -1.85
C LEU A 230 -6.63 -18.62 -1.46
N ASP A 231 -6.87 -19.17 -0.26
CA ASP A 231 -8.22 -19.39 0.28
C ASP A 231 -8.98 -18.06 0.43
N LEU A 232 -8.35 -17.06 1.05
CA LEU A 232 -8.93 -15.72 1.19
C LEU A 232 -9.15 -15.03 -0.15
N PHE A 233 -8.20 -15.14 -1.08
CA PHE A 233 -8.32 -14.55 -2.42
C PHE A 233 -9.56 -15.08 -3.15
N SER A 234 -9.78 -16.41 -3.15
CA SER A 234 -11.00 -16.99 -3.72
C SER A 234 -12.23 -16.47 -3.00
N LYS A 235 -12.29 -16.67 -1.67
CA LYS A 235 -13.49 -16.37 -0.88
C LYS A 235 -13.89 -14.90 -0.90
N ILE A 236 -12.94 -13.98 -0.94
CA ILE A 236 -13.23 -12.53 -1.05
C ILE A 236 -13.82 -12.20 -2.41
N ASN A 237 -13.29 -12.78 -3.49
CA ASN A 237 -13.82 -12.57 -4.84
C ASN A 237 -15.20 -13.22 -5.00
N ASP A 238 -15.44 -14.37 -4.36
CA ASP A 238 -16.73 -15.07 -4.34
C ASP A 238 -17.83 -14.30 -3.60
N LEU A 239 -17.50 -13.26 -2.81
CA LEU A 239 -18.50 -12.33 -2.25
C LEU A 239 -19.22 -11.52 -3.34
N GLY A 240 -18.68 -11.46 -4.56
CA GLY A 240 -19.31 -10.79 -5.69
C GLY A 240 -19.44 -9.27 -5.53
N ILE A 241 -18.60 -8.64 -4.70
CA ILE A 241 -18.57 -7.16 -4.55
C ILE A 241 -18.12 -6.51 -5.86
N GLY A 242 -17.06 -7.05 -6.45
CA GLY A 242 -16.54 -6.69 -7.76
C GLY A 242 -15.92 -5.30 -7.87
N ALA A 243 -15.51 -4.95 -9.08
CA ALA A 243 -14.84 -3.69 -9.37
C ALA A 243 -15.73 -2.49 -9.01
N GLN A 244 -15.20 -1.54 -8.25
CA GLN A 244 -15.91 -0.35 -7.75
C GLN A 244 -17.19 -0.66 -6.96
N GLY A 245 -17.38 -1.90 -6.49
CA GLY A 245 -18.62 -2.34 -5.84
C GLY A 245 -19.81 -2.52 -6.78
N LEU A 246 -19.56 -2.68 -8.08
CA LEU A 246 -20.59 -2.80 -9.12
C LEU A 246 -21.05 -4.25 -9.37
N GLY A 247 -20.67 -5.19 -8.50
CA GLY A 247 -20.76 -6.61 -8.76
C GLY A 247 -19.64 -7.10 -9.68
N GLY A 248 -19.55 -8.40 -9.90
CA GLY A 248 -18.56 -9.02 -10.81
C GLY A 248 -17.60 -9.97 -10.09
N LEU A 249 -16.60 -10.43 -10.83
CA LEU A 249 -15.71 -11.51 -10.39
C LEU A 249 -14.53 -11.01 -9.55
N THR A 250 -14.06 -9.78 -9.78
CA THR A 250 -12.80 -9.32 -9.17
C THR A 250 -13.03 -8.16 -8.21
N THR A 251 -12.91 -8.45 -6.92
CA THR A 251 -12.85 -7.46 -5.82
C THR A 251 -11.41 -7.20 -5.40
N VAL A 252 -10.58 -8.25 -5.36
CA VAL A 252 -9.16 -8.19 -4.99
C VAL A 252 -8.30 -8.87 -6.06
N LEU A 253 -7.12 -8.30 -6.29
CA LEU A 253 -6.09 -8.83 -7.19
C LEU A 253 -5.09 -9.71 -6.46
N ASP A 254 -4.92 -9.50 -5.15
CA ASP A 254 -4.06 -10.29 -4.27
C ASP A 254 -4.47 -10.07 -2.80
N VAL A 255 -4.15 -11.03 -1.94
CA VAL A 255 -4.22 -10.92 -0.49
C VAL A 255 -2.83 -11.17 0.07
N LYS A 256 -2.26 -10.19 0.78
CA LYS A 256 -0.94 -10.25 1.42
C LYS A 256 -1.10 -10.49 2.90
N ILE A 257 -0.27 -11.37 3.48
CA ILE A 257 -0.27 -11.65 4.92
C ILE A 257 1.17 -11.56 5.43
N LYS A 258 1.38 -10.77 6.49
CA LYS A 258 2.59 -10.81 7.32
C LYS A 258 2.20 -11.10 8.76
N ASP A 259 2.89 -12.04 9.39
CA ASP A 259 2.69 -12.40 10.79
C ASP A 259 3.90 -12.06 11.67
N TYR A 260 3.67 -12.08 12.98
CA TYR A 260 4.70 -11.85 13.99
C TYR A 260 4.34 -12.60 15.28
N PRO A 261 5.33 -13.08 16.06
CA PRO A 261 5.06 -13.69 17.35
C PRO A 261 4.18 -12.80 18.24
N THR A 262 3.23 -13.40 18.96
CA THR A 262 2.31 -12.66 19.82
C THR A 262 2.17 -13.33 21.19
N HIS A 263 1.60 -12.62 22.15
CA HIS A 263 1.34 -13.15 23.47
C HIS A 263 0.25 -14.23 23.41
N ALA A 264 0.42 -15.35 24.12
CA ALA A 264 -0.48 -16.51 24.01
C ALA A 264 -1.98 -16.22 24.25
N ALA A 265 -2.29 -15.15 24.99
CA ALA A 265 -3.66 -14.71 25.28
C ALA A 265 -4.20 -13.62 24.32
N SER A 266 -3.51 -13.29 23.24
CA SER A 266 -3.90 -12.19 22.34
C SER A 266 -3.59 -12.53 20.89
N GLN A 267 -4.50 -12.19 19.98
CA GLN A 267 -4.27 -12.30 18.54
C GLN A 267 -4.64 -10.98 17.84
N PRO A 268 -3.79 -9.94 17.91
CA PRO A 268 -4.02 -8.70 17.19
C PRO A 268 -4.03 -8.97 15.69
N ILE A 269 -5.02 -8.44 14.99
CA ILE A 269 -5.15 -8.53 13.54
C ILE A 269 -5.50 -7.17 12.96
N ALA A 270 -4.86 -6.84 11.85
CA ALA A 270 -5.15 -5.66 11.07
C ALA A 270 -5.38 -6.02 9.61
N MET A 271 -6.25 -5.27 8.94
CA MET A 271 -6.50 -5.39 7.51
C MET A 271 -6.52 -4.00 6.89
N ILE A 272 -5.74 -3.80 5.83
CA ILE A 272 -5.60 -2.52 5.13
C ILE A 272 -5.71 -2.79 3.62
N PRO A 273 -6.62 -2.11 2.89
CA PRO A 273 -6.65 -2.24 1.45
C PRO A 273 -5.58 -1.37 0.78
N ASN A 274 -5.08 -1.83 -0.37
CA ASN A 274 -4.50 -0.99 -1.39
C ASN A 274 -5.52 -0.73 -2.49
N CYS A 275 -5.76 0.53 -2.82
CA CYS A 275 -6.67 0.90 -3.91
C CYS A 275 -6.09 0.53 -5.27
N ALA A 276 -6.96 0.61 -6.29
CA ALA A 276 -6.58 0.51 -7.69
C ALA A 276 -5.66 1.65 -8.16
#